data_AF-A0A9D4R5C4-F1
#
_entry.id   AF-A0A9D4R5C4-F1
#
_cell.length_a   1.000
_cell.length_b   1.000
_cell.length_c   1.000
_cell.angle_alpha   90.00
_cell.angle_beta   90.00
_cell.angle_gamma   90.00
#
_symmetry.space_group_name_H-M   'P 1'
#
loop_
_entity.id
_entity.type
_entity.pdbx_description
1 polymer ?
#
loop_
_entity_poly.entity_id
_entity_poly.type
_entity_poly.pdbx_seq_one_letter_code
_entity_poly.pdbx_strand_id
1 'polypeptide(L)'
;MHTTRVFALKLTLVRVYDTTGVFALKLTLVTVYDTTGVFSLKLTLVIVHTTGVFVLKLTLVRVYDTTGVFALKLTLVTVYDTTGVFALKLTLVIVHTTGVFVLKLTLVRVYDTTGVFALKLTWVRVHDTTGDFALKLTLVRVHDTTGVFALKLTLVRVHDTIRVFALKLTLVIVHTTGVFVLKVTLVNAYHKSLRLKTDIGESL
;
A
#
# COMPACT_ATOMS: atom_id res chain seq x y z
N MET A 1 -6.18 28.49 -21.85
CA MET A 1 -5.66 28.22 -20.45
C MET A 1 -6.59 28.84 -19.41
N HIS A 2 -7.76 28.06 -19.16
CA HIS A 2 -8.75 28.52 -18.15
C HIS A 2 -8.34 28.07 -16.75
N THR A 3 -7.64 28.98 -15.92
CA THR A 3 -7.16 28.77 -14.53
C THR A 3 -8.29 29.07 -13.53
N THR A 4 -8.95 27.92 -12.92
CA THR A 4 -9.93 28.08 -11.83
C THR A 4 -9.33 27.56 -10.52
N ARG A 5 -9.37 28.36 -9.21
CA ARG A 5 -8.86 27.89 -7.90
C ARG A 5 -10.02 27.42 -7.02
N VAL A 6 -9.80 25.42 -6.24
CA VAL A 6 -11.04 25.47 -5.41
C VAL A 6 -10.73 24.93 -4.01
N PHE A 7 -11.39 25.75 -2.96
CA PHE A 7 -11.18 25.71 -1.50
C PHE A 7 -12.50 25.30 -0.82
N ALA A 8 -12.75 24.37 0.39
CA ALA A 8 -14.05 23.73 0.74
C ALA A 8 -14.11 23.52 2.27
N LEU A 9 -15.20 23.17 2.75
CA LEU A 9 -15.83 23.22 4.08
C LEU A 9 -17.01 22.24 4.11
N LYS A 10 -17.47 21.52 3.34
CA LYS A 10 -18.27 20.34 3.00
C LYS A 10 -18.49 20.28 1.47
N LEU A 11 -18.39 19.15 0.30
CA LEU A 11 -19.28 19.13 -0.89
C LEU A 11 -19.22 17.75 -1.55
N THR A 12 -20.50 17.14 -2.20
CA THR A 12 -21.45 16.06 -2.56
C THR A 12 -21.58 15.96 -4.07
N LEU A 13 -21.29 16.90 -4.82
CA LEU A 13 -20.88 16.37 -6.13
C LEU A 13 -20.35 17.51 -7.01
N VAL A 14 -19.27 18.33 -7.76
CA VAL A 14 -18.26 17.84 -8.73
C VAL A 14 -18.19 18.80 -9.90
N ARG A 15 -17.23 18.58 -10.71
CA ARG A 15 -16.37 18.09 -11.80
C ARG A 15 -15.60 19.25 -12.42
N VAL A 16 -14.54 20.21 -12.41
CA VAL A 16 -13.23 19.86 -12.99
C VAL A 16 -12.97 20.71 -14.23
N TYR A 17 -11.92 20.72 -14.78
CA TYR A 17 -10.88 20.33 -15.76
C TYR A 17 -10.21 21.60 -16.28
N ASP A 18 -9.08 21.98 -16.13
CA ASP A 18 -7.73 22.54 -16.12
C ASP A 18 -7.55 23.42 -14.88
N THR A 19 -7.05 23.10 -13.91
CA THR A 19 -7.01 23.99 -12.73
C THR A 19 -5.66 23.82 -12.03
N THR A 20 -5.26 24.88 -11.17
CA THR A 20 -4.02 25.12 -10.40
C THR A 20 -4.38 25.43 -8.94
N GLY A 21 -5.81 24.58 -8.41
CA GLY A 21 -5.62 23.95 -7.08
C GLY A 21 -6.92 23.99 -6.27
N VAL A 22 -8.28 22.59 -6.00
CA VAL A 22 -8.06 22.32 -4.56
C VAL A 22 -9.22 22.88 -3.73
N PHE A 23 -9.01 22.63 -2.20
CA PHE A 23 -8.62 22.09 -0.91
C PHE A 23 -9.82 22.00 0.02
N ALA A 24 -10.26 21.11 0.89
CA ALA A 24 -11.63 20.86 1.35
C ALA A 24 -11.61 20.07 2.66
N LEU A 25 -12.68 19.90 3.67
CA LEU A 25 -13.45 19.36 4.80
C LEU A 25 -14.86 18.96 4.38
N LYS A 26 -15.46 18.47 3.64
CA LYS A 26 -15.30 19.11 2.32
C LYS A 26 -14.92 18.06 1.27
N LEU A 27 -15.83 17.26 0.83
CA LEU A 27 -16.75 16.92 -0.27
C LEU A 27 -16.65 15.43 -0.58
N THR A 28 -17.92 14.72 -1.42
CA THR A 28 -19.05 13.81 -1.71
C THR A 28 -19.33 13.80 -3.21
N LEU A 29 -19.02 14.33 -4.22
CA LEU A 29 -18.64 13.65 -5.47
C LEU A 29 -17.95 14.66 -6.40
N VAL A 30 -16.69 14.58 -6.80
CA VAL A 30 -16.14 15.53 -7.81
C VAL A 30 -15.23 14.75 -8.75
N THR A 31 -15.45 15.40 -10.15
CA THR A 31 -14.56 14.91 -11.20
C THR A 31 -13.68 16.06 -11.70
N VAL A 32 -12.28 16.02 -11.46
CA VAL A 32 -11.26 17.04 -11.83
C VAL A 32 -10.26 16.39 -12.81
N TYR A 33 -10.08 17.26 -13.83
CA TYR A 33 -9.09 16.85 -14.83
C TYR A 33 -8.03 17.95 -14.97
N ASP A 34 -6.79 17.64 -14.94
CA ASP A 34 -5.60 18.49 -15.20
C ASP A 34 -5.43 19.55 -14.11
N THR A 35 -5.21 19.06 -12.80
CA THR A 35 -5.01 19.98 -11.67
C THR A 35 -3.62 19.76 -11.06
N THR A 36 -3.14 20.91 -10.52
CA THR A 36 -1.81 20.75 -9.89
C THR A 36 -1.92 20.13 -8.49
N GLY A 37 -3.20 20.23 -7.86
CA GLY A 37 -3.23 19.59 -6.53
C GLY A 37 -4.62 19.78 -5.88
N VAL A 38 -5.02 18.63 -4.91
CA VAL A 38 -6.30 18.67 -4.16
C VAL A 38 -5.97 18.53 -2.67
N PHE A 39 -6.50 19.58 -1.87
CA PHE A 39 -6.32 19.48 -0.40
C PHE A 39 -7.69 19.49 0.27
N SER A 40 -7.92 18.39 1.24
CA SER A 40 -9.26 18.37 1.86
C SER A 40 -9.19 17.70 3.22
N LEU A 41 -10.14 18.14 4.16
CA LEU A 41 -10.26 17.43 5.45
C LEU A 41 -11.02 16.11 5.28
N LYS A 42 -12.24 16.10 4.58
CA LYS A 42 -12.98 14.84 4.37
C LYS A 42 -13.41 14.76 2.90
N LEU A 43 -13.06 13.64 2.28
CA LEU A 43 -13.46 13.38 0.88
C LEU A 43 -14.09 11.99 0.77
N THR A 44 -15.28 11.97 0.06
CA THR A 44 -15.94 10.64 0.06
C THR A 44 -15.80 10.00 -1.33
N LEU A 45 -16.05 10.75 -2.54
CA LEU A 45 -15.88 10.10 -3.85
C LEU A 45 -15.26 11.10 -4.84
N VAL A 46 -13.96 10.68 -5.31
CA VAL A 46 -13.29 11.63 -6.22
C VAL A 46 -12.57 10.81 -7.31
N ILE A 47 -12.89 11.34 -8.62
CA ILE A 47 -11.97 10.89 -9.68
C ILE A 47 -11.07 12.06 -10.10
N VAL A 48 -9.74 11.79 -9.92
CA VAL A 48 -8.90 12.98 -10.18
C VAL A 48 -7.75 12.57 -11.08
N HIS A 49 -7.49 13.58 -12.07
CA HIS A 49 -6.19 13.54 -12.76
C HIS A 49 -5.35 14.75 -12.32
N THR A 50 -4.41 14.40 -11.32
CA THR A 50 -3.72 15.58 -10.75
C THR A 50 -2.25 15.24 -10.50
N THR A 51 -1.49 16.32 -10.30
CA THR A 51 -0.08 16.08 -9.90
C THR A 51 0.00 15.64 -8.43
N GLY A 52 -1.06 15.94 -7.60
CA GLY A 52 -0.94 15.50 -6.18
C GLY A 52 -2.27 15.69 -5.44
N VAL A 53 -2.51 14.73 -4.34
CA VAL A 53 -3.73 14.81 -3.50
C VAL A 53 -3.30 14.75 -2.03
N PHE A 54 -3.72 15.82 -1.26
CA PHE A 54 -3.48 15.78 0.20
C PHE A 54 -4.81 15.87 0.96
N VAL A 55 -5.05 14.74 1.92
CA VAL A 55 -6.38 14.72 2.56
C VAL A 55 -6.23 14.15 3.98
N LEU A 56 -7.00 14.70 4.88
CA LEU A 56 -6.98 14.10 6.23
C LEU A 56 -7.78 12.78 6.27
N LYS A 57 -9.09 12.81 5.75
CA LYS A 57 -9.87 11.56 5.72
C LYS A 57 -10.49 11.38 4.32
N LEU A 58 -10.20 10.25 3.80
CA LEU A 58 -10.75 9.92 2.48
C LEU A 58 -11.46 8.56 2.55
N THR A 59 -12.70 8.52 1.96
CA THR A 59 -13.43 7.24 2.11
C THR A 59 -13.31 6.44 0.80
N LEU A 60 -13.62 7.08 -0.42
CA LEU A 60 -13.52 6.37 -1.70
C LEU A 60 -12.87 7.28 -2.75
N VAL A 61 -11.78 6.81 -3.29
CA VAL A 61 -11.09 7.68 -4.26
C VAL A 61 -10.53 6.81 -5.38
N ARG A 62 -10.80 7.45 -6.56
CA ARG A 62 -10.11 6.88 -7.73
C ARG A 62 -9.17 7.94 -8.33
N VAL A 63 -7.88 7.57 -8.35
CA VAL A 63 -6.91 8.58 -8.82
C VAL A 63 -6.18 8.00 -10.03
N TYR A 64 -6.08 9.00 -11.02
CA TYR A 64 -5.32 8.57 -12.22
C TYR A 64 -4.16 9.54 -12.45
N ASP A 65 -3.00 9.06 -12.92
CA ASP A 65 -1.84 9.85 -13.38
C ASP A 65 -1.50 10.97 -12.39
N THR A 66 -1.13 10.55 -11.13
CA THR A 66 -0.77 11.54 -10.09
C THR A 66 0.64 11.23 -9.59
N THR A 67 1.29 12.29 -9.22
CA THR A 67 2.64 12.05 -8.65
C THR A 67 2.55 11.46 -7.24
N GLY A 68 1.33 11.75 -6.56
CA GLY A 68 1.30 11.16 -5.19
C GLY A 68 -0.03 11.47 -4.50
N VAL A 69 -0.39 10.55 -3.48
CA VAL A 69 -1.58 10.74 -2.62
C VAL A 69 -1.12 10.70 -1.16
N PHE A 70 -1.40 11.82 -0.46
CA PHE A 70 -1.08 11.84 0.99
C PHE A 70 -2.35 12.01 1.82
N ALA A 71 -2.49 11.02 2.89
CA ALA A 71 -3.71 11.09 3.69
C ALA A 71 -3.45 10.56 5.10
N LEU A 72 -4.18 11.17 6.07
CA LEU A 72 -4.11 10.57 7.42
C LEU A 72 -4.91 9.25 7.50
N LYS A 73 -6.15 9.28 6.92
CA LYS A 73 -6.97 8.05 6.95
C LYS A 73 -7.59 7.85 5.56
N LEU A 74 -7.35 6.67 5.04
CA LEU A 74 -8.01 6.26 3.79
C LEU A 74 -8.80 4.96 3.99
N THR A 75 -9.97 4.94 3.42
CA THR A 75 -10.73 3.69 3.63
C THR A 75 -10.67 2.83 2.35
N LEU A 76 -11.08 3.45 1.14
CA LEU A 76 -11.03 2.69 -0.11
C LEU A 76 -10.40 3.57 -1.20
N VAL A 77 -9.28 3.05 -1.66
CA VAL A 77 -8.56 3.87 -2.66
C VAL A 77 -8.15 2.98 -3.82
N THR A 78 -8.59 3.53 -5.02
CA THR A 78 -8.03 2.88 -6.22
C THR A 78 -7.12 3.88 -6.95
N VAL A 79 -5.88 3.44 -7.12
CA VAL A 79 -4.94 4.37 -7.76
C VAL A 79 -4.32 3.68 -8.97
N TYR A 80 -4.32 4.56 -10.06
CA TYR A 80 -3.67 4.02 -11.27
C TYR A 80 -2.57 4.99 -11.71
N ASP A 81 -1.37 4.44 -12.04
CA ASP A 81 -0.22 5.21 -12.59
C ASP A 81 0.16 6.38 -11.67
N THR A 82 0.43 6.06 -10.40
CA THR A 82 0.84 7.06 -9.39
C THR A 82 2.23 6.69 -8.86
N THR A 83 2.97 7.72 -8.67
CA THR A 83 4.33 7.45 -8.16
C THR A 83 4.27 6.90 -6.72
N GLY A 84 3.25 7.36 -5.95
CA GLY A 84 3.28 6.82 -4.57
C GLY A 84 2.00 7.20 -3.81
N VAL A 85 1.68 6.34 -2.73
CA VAL A 85 0.56 6.60 -1.80
C VAL A 85 1.13 6.59 -0.37
N PHE A 86 0.89 7.76 0.32
CA PHE A 86 1.34 7.86 1.73
C PHE A 86 0.14 8.10 2.65
N ALA A 87 0.07 7.20 3.81
CA ALA A 87 -1.08 7.35 4.72
C ALA A 87 -0.72 6.84 6.11
N LEU A 88 -1.36 7.49 7.07
CA LEU A 88 -1.20 6.93 8.42
C LEU A 88 -2.04 5.64 8.60
N LYS A 89 -3.30 5.72 8.17
CA LYS A 89 -4.16 4.52 8.24
C LYS A 89 -4.85 4.30 6.88
N LEU A 90 -4.71 3.12 6.47
CA LEU A 90 -5.35 2.75 5.21
C LEU A 90 -6.07 1.41 5.37
N THR A 91 -7.34 1.40 4.89
CA THR A 91 -8.09 0.16 5.14
C THR A 91 -8.02 -0.74 3.89
N LEU A 92 -8.36 -0.10 2.69
CA LEU A 92 -8.34 -0.92 1.47
C LEU A 92 -7.75 -0.08 0.33
N VAL A 93 -6.79 -0.69 -0.31
CA VAL A 93 -6.21 0.05 -1.45
C VAL A 93 -5.96 -0.92 -2.60
N ILE A 94 -6.43 -0.43 -3.76
CA ILE A 94 -6.07 -1.17 -4.98
C ILE A 94 -5.11 -0.28 -5.80
N VAL A 95 -3.91 -0.87 -6.06
CA VAL A 95 -2.96 0.12 -6.60
C VAL A 95 -2.24 -0.51 -7.79
N HIS A 96 -2.06 0.43 -8.81
CA HIS A 96 -0.98 0.33 -9.80
C HIS A 96 -0.01 1.50 -9.66
N THR A 97 0.97 1.29 -8.67
CA THR A 97 1.81 2.47 -8.37
C THR A 97 3.27 2.03 -8.22
N THR A 98 4.06 3.04 -8.20
CA THR A 98 5.48 2.75 -7.97
C THR A 98 5.75 2.43 -6.50
N GLY A 99 4.88 2.96 -5.56
CA GLY A 99 5.17 2.65 -4.15
C GLY A 99 3.99 3.03 -3.24
N VAL A 100 3.90 2.24 -2.06
CA VAL A 100 2.88 2.54 -1.03
C VAL A 100 3.58 2.59 0.33
N PHE A 101 3.39 3.78 1.01
CA PHE A 101 3.96 3.91 2.36
C PHE A 101 2.85 4.23 3.38
N VAL A 102 2.77 3.24 4.47
CA VAL A 102 1.62 3.43 5.38
C VAL A 102 2.03 2.95 6.78
N LEU A 103 1.56 3.70 7.74
CA LEU A 103 1.82 3.20 9.11
C LEU A 103 0.96 1.98 9.44
N LYS A 104 -0.36 2.09 9.18
CA LYS A 104 -1.24 0.92 9.40
C LYS A 104 -2.07 0.66 8.14
N LEU A 105 -1.91 -0.52 7.74
CA LEU A 105 -2.69 -0.93 6.56
C LEU A 105 -3.43 -2.24 6.84
N THR A 106 -4.73 -2.21 6.46
CA THR A 106 -5.50 -3.42 6.80
C THR A 106 -5.53 -4.37 5.59
N LEU A 107 -5.94 -3.76 4.44
CA LEU A 107 -6.04 -4.63 3.25
C LEU A 107 -5.45 -3.90 2.05
N VAL A 108 -4.66 -4.63 1.35
CA VAL A 108 -4.08 -4.01 0.14
C VAL A 108 -4.07 -5.05 -0.98
N ARG A 109 -4.62 -4.51 -2.08
CA ARG A 109 -4.47 -5.32 -3.30
C ARG A 109 -3.59 -4.54 -4.29
N VAL A 110 -2.51 -5.28 -4.61
CA VAL A 110 -1.55 -4.59 -5.49
C VAL A 110 -1.40 -5.41 -6.78
N TYR A 111 -1.63 -4.64 -7.89
CA TYR A 111 -1.42 -5.37 -9.15
C TYR A 111 0.03 -5.22 -9.63
N ASP A 112 0.60 -3.99 -9.54
CA ASP A 112 2.01 -3.75 -9.89
C ASP A 112 2.56 -2.59 -9.05
N THR A 113 3.70 -2.88 -8.34
CA THR A 113 4.32 -1.81 -7.53
C THR A 113 5.80 -2.15 -7.29
N THR A 114 6.51 -1.10 -7.14
CA THR A 114 7.93 -1.36 -6.82
C THR A 114 8.11 -1.70 -5.33
N GLY A 115 7.07 -1.22 -4.51
CA GLY A 115 7.30 -1.60 -3.09
C GLY A 115 6.13 -1.12 -2.23
N VAL A 116 5.96 -1.97 -1.10
CA VAL A 116 4.98 -1.58 -0.05
C VAL A 116 5.71 -1.54 1.29
N PHE A 117 5.64 -0.31 1.90
CA PHE A 117 6.26 -0.17 3.24
C PHE A 117 5.19 0.20 4.28
N ALA A 118 5.19 -0.70 5.40
CA ALA A 118 4.17 -0.43 6.43
C ALA A 118 4.68 -0.91 7.79
N LEU A 119 4.27 -0.10 8.80
CA LEU A 119 4.59 -0.61 10.16
C LEU A 119 3.75 -1.84 10.51
N LYS A 120 2.46 -1.73 10.20
CA LYS A 120 1.57 -2.89 10.45
C LYS A 120 0.72 -3.15 9.20
N LEU A 121 0.79 -4.44 8.87
CA LEU A 121 -0.03 -4.87 7.72
C LEU A 121 -0.81 -6.13 8.10
N THR A 122 -2.09 -6.00 7.76
CA THR A 122 -2.88 -7.17 8.20
C THR A 122 -3.01 -8.16 7.02
N TRP A 123 -3.42 -7.55 5.87
CA TRP A 123 -3.62 -8.46 4.72
C TRP A 123 -3.09 -7.79 3.46
N VAL A 124 -2.34 -8.64 2.72
CA VAL A 124 -1.80 -8.08 1.46
C VAL A 124 -1.90 -9.16 0.38
N ARG A 125 -2.52 -8.61 -0.72
CA ARG A 125 -2.49 -9.48 -1.92
C ARG A 125 -1.74 -8.73 -3.04
N VAL A 126 -0.70 -9.49 -3.48
CA VAL A 126 0.12 -8.79 -4.48
C VAL A 126 0.30 -9.71 -5.69
N HIS A 127 0.05 -9.03 -6.88
CA HIS A 127 0.29 -9.84 -8.09
C HIS A 127 1.76 -9.71 -8.52
N ASP A 128 2.30 -8.42 -8.64
CA ASP A 128 3.71 -8.21 -8.99
C ASP A 128 4.28 -7.05 -8.17
N THR A 129 5.42 -7.40 -7.46
CA THR A 129 6.08 -6.35 -6.67
C THR A 129 7.58 -6.65 -6.58
N THR A 130 8.28 -5.59 -6.57
CA THR A 130 9.72 -5.79 -6.38
C THR A 130 10.03 -6.11 -4.90
N GLY A 131 9.22 -5.46 -3.96
CA GLY A 131 9.54 -5.75 -2.54
C GLY A 131 8.45 -5.21 -1.63
N ASP A 132 8.36 -6.08 -0.45
CA ASP A 132 7.42 -5.65 0.61
C ASP A 132 8.17 -5.61 1.95
N PHE A 133 7.99 -4.38 2.62
CA PHE A 133 8.64 -4.26 3.95
C PHE A 133 7.60 -3.88 5.02
N ALA A 134 7.69 -4.73 6.16
CA ALA A 134 6.76 -4.40 7.26
C ALA A 134 7.35 -4.89 8.58
N LEU A 135 7.03 -3.99 9.61
CA LEU A 135 7.42 -4.48 10.95
C LEU A 135 6.56 -5.67 11.39
N LYS A 136 5.28 -5.53 11.16
CA LYS A 136 4.39 -6.66 11.50
C LYS A 136 3.48 -6.96 10.29
N LEU A 137 3.61 -8.22 9.97
CA LEU A 137 2.72 -8.69 8.87
C LEU A 137 1.95 -9.93 9.29
N THR A 138 0.64 -9.80 9.03
CA THR A 138 -0.14 -10.95 9.51
C THR A 138 -0.33 -11.96 8.36
N LEU A 139 -0.85 -11.40 7.23
CA LEU A 139 -1.13 -12.34 6.11
C LEU A 139 -0.64 -11.70 4.80
N VAL A 140 0.07 -12.63 4.07
CA VAL A 140 0.54 -12.10 2.77
C VAL A 140 0.37 -13.19 1.72
N ARG A 141 -0.29 -12.68 0.65
CA ARG A 141 -0.36 -13.55 -0.53
C ARG A 141 0.31 -12.84 -1.72
N VAL A 142 1.31 -13.58 -2.20
CA VAL A 142 2.03 -12.90 -3.28
C VAL A 142 2.22 -13.91 -4.43
N HIS A 143 1.87 -13.35 -5.66
CA HIS A 143 2.06 -14.24 -6.83
C HIS A 143 3.51 -14.12 -7.35
N ASP A 144 4.02 -12.83 -7.55
CA ASP A 144 5.41 -12.61 -8.01
C ASP A 144 6.02 -11.44 -7.24
N THR A 145 7.16 -11.79 -6.57
CA THR A 145 7.85 -10.72 -5.83
C THR A 145 9.35 -11.05 -5.73
N THR A 146 10.09 -9.97 -5.75
CA THR A 146 11.53 -10.21 -5.54
C THR A 146 11.84 -10.48 -4.05
N GLY A 147 10.94 -9.89 -3.12
CA GLY A 147 11.28 -10.19 -1.71
C GLY A 147 10.21 -9.64 -0.76
N VAL A 148 10.15 -10.40 0.44
CA VAL A 148 9.28 -9.95 1.55
C VAL A 148 10.15 -9.87 2.82
N PHE A 149 10.11 -8.64 3.41
CA PHE A 149 10.87 -8.46 4.66
C PHE A 149 9.93 -8.02 5.80
N ALA A 150 10.06 -8.86 6.93
CA ALA A 150 9.20 -8.51 8.08
C ALA A 150 9.88 -8.96 9.38
N LEU A 151 9.70 -8.01 10.40
CA LEU A 151 10.19 -8.47 11.72
C LEU A 151 9.31 -9.59 12.28
N LYS A 152 8.01 -9.39 12.19
CA LYS A 152 7.08 -10.45 12.62
C LYS A 152 6.13 -10.78 11.45
N LEU A 153 6.22 -12.05 11.15
CA LEU A 153 5.32 -12.53 10.09
C LEU A 153 4.52 -13.75 10.55
N THR A 154 3.19 -13.58 10.32
CA THR A 154 2.38 -14.70 10.85
C THR A 154 2.16 -15.74 9.74
N LEU A 155 1.65 -15.23 8.60
CA LEU A 155 1.36 -16.19 7.52
C LEU A 155 1.78 -15.57 6.17
N VAL A 156 2.45 -16.47 5.43
CA VAL A 156 2.83 -15.97 4.09
C VAL A 156 2.61 -17.12 3.08
N ARG A 157 1.87 -16.67 2.05
CA ARG A 157 1.72 -17.60 0.91
C ARG A 157 2.32 -16.94 -0.34
N VAL A 158 3.36 -17.67 -0.87
CA VAL A 158 4.01 -17.03 -2.03
C VAL A 158 4.20 -18.09 -3.12
N HIS A 159 3.87 -17.72 -4.39
CA HIS A 159 3.97 -18.69 -5.49
C HIS A 159 5.31 -18.53 -6.22
N ASP A 160 5.81 -17.26 -6.58
CA ASP A 160 7.12 -17.03 -7.25
C ASP A 160 7.84 -15.87 -6.55
N THR A 161 8.63 -16.27 -5.54
CA THR A 161 9.37 -15.23 -4.80
C THR A 161 10.85 -15.61 -4.73
N ILE A 162 11.58 -14.56 -4.82
CA ILE A 162 13.04 -14.83 -4.80
C ILE A 162 13.51 -14.95 -3.36
N ARG A 163 12.85 -14.08 -2.40
CA ARG A 163 13.40 -14.17 -1.02
C ARG A 163 12.34 -13.69 -0.02
N VAL A 164 12.34 -14.50 1.21
CA VAL A 164 11.51 -14.04 2.36
C VAL A 164 12.44 -13.95 3.58
N PHE A 165 12.38 -12.70 4.17
CA PHE A 165 13.15 -12.51 5.43
C PHE A 165 12.22 -12.08 6.57
N ALA A 166 12.35 -12.91 7.71
CA ALA A 166 11.55 -12.53 8.90
C ALA A 166 12.31 -12.93 10.16
N LEU A 167 12.23 -11.96 11.12
CA LEU A 167 12.83 -12.36 12.42
C LEU A 167 11.95 -13.41 13.12
N LYS A 168 10.68 -13.18 13.15
CA LYS A 168 9.75 -14.17 13.74
C LYS A 168 8.71 -14.57 12.68
N LEU A 169 8.65 -15.88 12.56
CA LEU A 169 7.69 -16.39 11.56
C LEU A 169 6.87 -17.53 12.17
N THR A 170 5.51 -17.29 11.95
CA THR A 170 4.67 -18.36 12.56
C THR A 170 4.39 -19.45 11.53
N LEU A 171 4.00 -19.02 10.35
CA LEU A 171 3.67 -20.05 9.34
C LEU A 171 4.06 -19.53 7.95
N VAL A 172 4.62 -20.53 7.20
CA VAL A 172 4.98 -20.14 5.82
C VAL A 172 4.57 -21.25 4.87
N ILE A 173 3.84 -20.73 3.74
CA ILE A 173 3.54 -21.68 2.64
C ILE A 173 4.19 -21.13 1.35
N VAL A 174 5.35 -21.73 0.88
CA VAL A 174 6.06 -20.97 -0.18
C VAL A 174 6.44 -21.95 -1.30
N HIS A 175 6.37 -21.47 -2.56
CA HIS A 175 7.07 -22.03 -3.73
C HIS A 175 8.18 -21.06 -4.16
N THR A 176 9.26 -20.95 -3.24
CA THR A 176 10.24 -19.86 -3.47
C THR A 176 11.64 -20.46 -3.59
N THR A 177 12.61 -19.70 -4.07
CA THR A 177 14.03 -20.08 -4.26
C THR A 177 14.84 -19.79 -2.99
N GLY A 178 14.18 -19.15 -1.84
CA GLY A 178 15.02 -18.93 -0.63
C GLY A 178 14.19 -18.24 0.47
N VAL A 179 14.13 -18.91 1.72
CA VAL A 179 13.47 -18.33 2.91
C VAL A 179 14.50 -18.23 4.04
N PHE A 180 14.63 -16.93 4.54
CA PHE A 180 15.51 -16.74 5.72
C PHE A 180 14.69 -16.28 6.93
N VAL A 181 14.76 -17.18 8.05
CA VAL A 181 13.96 -16.81 9.23
C VAL A 181 14.80 -17.09 10.49
N LEU A 182 14.72 -16.11 11.44
CA LEU A 182 15.51 -16.32 12.67
C LEU A 182 14.74 -17.16 13.69
N LYS A 183 13.44 -16.95 13.79
CA LYS A 183 12.63 -17.76 14.72
C LYS A 183 11.35 -18.21 14.01
N VAL A 184 11.20 -19.68 14.07
CA VAL A 184 10.00 -20.19 13.36
C VAL A 184 9.21 -21.08 14.32
N THR A 185 7.87 -20.77 14.28
CA THR A 185 7.06 -21.64 15.15
C THR A 185 6.56 -22.86 14.37
N LEU A 186 6.19 -22.75 13.09
CA LEU A 186 5.68 -23.90 12.31
C LEU A 186 5.93 -23.66 10.82
N VAL A 187 6.56 -24.79 10.12
CA VAL A 187 6.83 -24.61 8.67
C VAL A 187 6.09 -25.72 7.90
N ASN A 188 5.10 -25.32 6.87
CA ASN A 188 4.62 -26.30 5.86
C ASN A 188 5.14 -25.91 4.47
N ALA A 189 6.39 -26.49 4.03
CA ALA A 189 7.06 -26.11 2.76
C ALA A 189 6.93 -27.26 1.74
N TYR A 190 6.48 -26.96 0.46
CA TYR A 190 6.52 -27.94 -0.66
C TYR A 190 7.69 -27.64 -1.58
N HIS A 191 9.17 -27.52 -1.26
CA HIS A 191 10.60 -27.70 -1.59
C HIS A 191 11.13 -26.48 -2.36
N LYS A 192 12.74 -26.22 -2.49
CA LYS A 192 14.16 -26.32 -2.88
C LYS A 192 14.97 -25.23 -2.17
N SER A 193 15.22 -25.32 -0.82
CA SER A 193 16.36 -24.89 0.01
C SER A 193 15.86 -23.91 1.09
N LEU A 194 15.30 -24.50 2.13
CA LEU A 194 15.03 -23.73 3.36
C LEU A 194 16.32 -23.64 4.21
N ARG A 195 17.05 -22.49 4.21
CA ARG A 195 18.22 -22.36 5.11
C ARG A 195 17.82 -21.64 6.40
N LEU A 196 17.64 -22.42 7.54
CA LEU A 196 17.34 -21.89 8.90
C LEU A 196 18.64 -21.51 9.61
N LYS A 197 19.19 -20.25 9.60
CA LYS A 197 20.32 -20.02 10.53
C LYS A 197 19.79 -19.60 11.91
N THR A 198 19.64 -20.56 12.87
CA THR A 198 19.39 -20.33 14.32
C THR A 198 20.69 -19.87 15.00
N ASP A 199 21.20 -18.59 14.90
CA ASP A 199 22.31 -18.27 15.84
C ASP A 199 21.77 -17.48 17.03
N ILE A 200 21.39 -18.21 18.19
CA ILE A 200 21.91 -17.55 19.42
C ILE A 200 22.67 -18.58 20.24
N GLY A 201 24.01 -18.93 19.96
CA GLY A 201 25.06 -19.18 20.98
C GLY A 201 24.78 -18.44 22.29
N GLU A 202 24.45 -19.16 23.51
CA GLU A 202 25.19 -19.79 24.62
C GLU A 202 24.41 -19.61 25.93
N SER A 203 24.03 -20.79 26.67
CA SER A 203 24.66 -21.23 27.95
C SER A 203 24.06 -22.58 28.37
N LEU A 204 24.95 -23.70 28.32
CA LEU A 204 25.87 -24.46 29.17
C LEU A 204 26.57 -25.53 28.33
#